data_AF-A0A0N0JJT7-F1
#
_entry.id   AF-A0A0N0JJT7-F1
#
_cell.length_a   1.000
_cell.length_b   1.000
_cell.length_c   1.000
_cell.angle_alpha   90.00
_cell.angle_beta   90.00
_cell.angle_gamma   90.00
#
_symmetry.space_group_name_H-M   'P 1'
#
loop_
_entity.id
_entity.type
_entity.pdbx_description
1 polymer ?
#
loop_
_entity_poly.entity_id
_entity_poly.type
_entity_poly.pdbx_seq_one_letter_code
_entity_poly.pdbx_strand_id
1 'polypeptide(L)'
;MAAGLAVPAAAFARPPETLACAIKAAPEGLDQKVADAILTPGTPAANATQADLRAITDACAADQLLNDKQRDAYFSYTWGRMGRDALDGRMAALGIASALIDRALDIGPGNTNNPADKVTPGDLRIVSEALDKAGKPPASVTSQGWQLITGWIVATALMFDGQRDLD
;
A
#
# COMPACT_ATOMS: atom_id res chain seq x y z
N MET A 1 6.34 33.31 37.26
CA MET A 1 6.85 32.34 36.27
C MET A 1 5.64 31.56 35.76
N ALA A 2 5.16 31.87 34.55
CA ALA A 2 4.01 31.19 33.96
C ALA A 2 4.52 30.07 33.04
N ALA A 3 4.19 28.83 33.38
CA ALA A 3 4.46 27.65 32.56
C ALA A 3 3.50 27.65 31.37
N GLY A 4 4.03 27.78 30.15
CA GLY A 4 3.27 27.61 28.93
C GLY A 4 2.92 26.14 28.74
N LEU A 5 1.64 25.80 28.84
CA LEU A 5 1.10 24.52 28.42
C LEU A 5 1.15 24.45 26.89
N ALA A 6 2.15 23.75 26.35
CA ALA A 6 2.12 23.32 24.95
C ALA A 6 1.01 22.27 24.81
N VAL A 7 -0.14 22.67 24.28
CA VAL A 7 -1.20 21.74 23.90
C VAL A 7 -0.68 20.90 22.73
N PRO A 8 -0.69 19.56 22.80
CA PRO A 8 -0.29 18.74 21.67
C PRO A 8 -1.27 19.05 20.53
N ALA A 9 -0.75 19.57 19.42
CA ALA A 9 -1.52 19.68 18.19
C ALA A 9 -1.98 18.27 17.83
N ALA A 10 -3.29 18.04 17.80
CA ALA A 10 -3.83 16.85 17.19
C ALA A 10 -3.29 16.81 15.75
N ALA A 11 -2.51 15.78 15.42
CA ALA A 11 -2.18 15.50 14.04
C ALA A 11 -3.51 15.26 13.32
N PHE A 12 -3.98 16.28 12.60
CA PHE A 12 -5.16 16.14 11.77
C PHE A 12 -4.73 15.26 10.61
N ALA A 13 -5.07 13.98 10.69
CA ALA A 13 -4.96 13.07 9.56
C ALA A 13 -5.56 13.76 8.33
N ARG A 14 -4.82 13.79 7.22
CA ARG A 14 -5.25 14.58 6.06
C ARG A 14 -6.64 14.16 5.59
N PRO A 15 -7.47 15.10 5.10
CA PRO A 15 -8.81 14.77 4.65
C PRO A 15 -8.77 13.73 3.53
N PRO A 16 -9.59 12.66 3.56
CA PRO A 16 -9.56 11.58 2.59
C PRO A 16 -9.65 12.04 1.12
N GLU A 17 -10.31 13.17 0.87
CA GLU A 17 -10.44 13.78 -0.45
C GLU A 17 -9.10 14.27 -1.05
N THR A 18 -8.14 14.69 -0.21
CA THR A 18 -6.81 15.12 -0.67
C THR A 18 -5.98 13.93 -1.17
N LEU A 19 -6.17 12.77 -0.55
CA LEU A 19 -5.52 11.52 -0.94
C LEU A 19 -6.19 10.84 -2.15
N ALA A 20 -7.41 11.28 -2.50
CA ALA A 20 -8.19 10.68 -3.59
C ALA A 20 -7.90 11.29 -4.98
N CYS A 21 -7.19 12.42 -5.08
CA CYS A 21 -7.00 13.14 -6.34
C CYS A 21 -6.35 12.25 -7.41
N ALA A 22 -5.22 11.62 -7.10
CA ALA A 22 -4.47 10.84 -8.09
C ALA A 22 -5.22 9.57 -8.50
N ILE A 23 -5.94 8.93 -7.58
CA ILE A 23 -6.78 7.76 -7.86
C ILE A 23 -7.93 8.13 -8.79
N LYS A 24 -8.56 9.30 -8.61
CA LYS A 24 -9.63 9.78 -9.49
C LYS A 24 -9.14 10.24 -10.86
N ALA A 25 -7.93 10.81 -10.92
CA ALA A 25 -7.31 11.28 -12.14
C ALA A 25 -6.66 10.17 -12.96
N ALA A 26 -6.44 9.00 -12.35
CA ALA A 26 -5.85 7.85 -13.01
C ALA A 26 -6.70 7.38 -14.20
N PRO A 27 -6.11 7.17 -15.40
CA PRO A 27 -6.82 6.59 -16.52
C PRO A 27 -7.20 5.13 -16.23
N GLU A 28 -8.23 4.65 -16.92
CA GLU A 28 -8.69 3.26 -16.80
C GLU A 28 -7.54 2.27 -17.04
N GLY A 29 -7.45 1.26 -16.17
CA GLY A 29 -6.43 0.22 -16.24
C GLY A 29 -5.05 0.60 -15.70
N LEU A 30 -4.82 1.84 -15.25
CA LEU A 30 -3.57 2.21 -14.59
C LEU A 30 -3.35 1.43 -13.28
N ASP A 31 -4.41 1.19 -12.52
CA ASP A 31 -4.40 0.33 -11.32
C ASP A 31 -3.85 -1.07 -11.60
N GLN A 32 -4.25 -1.67 -12.71
CA GLN A 32 -3.77 -3.00 -13.12
C GLN A 32 -2.29 -2.96 -13.52
N LYS A 33 -1.85 -1.92 -14.24
CA LYS A 33 -0.43 -1.72 -14.55
C LYS A 33 0.41 -1.52 -13.30
N VAL A 34 -0.10 -0.77 -12.31
CA VAL A 34 0.56 -0.58 -11.01
C VAL A 34 0.71 -1.93 -10.28
N ALA A 35 -0.35 -2.75 -10.24
CA ALA A 35 -0.26 -4.09 -9.68
C ALA A 35 0.79 -4.96 -10.41
N ASP A 36 0.82 -4.94 -11.74
CA ASP A 36 1.82 -5.69 -12.52
C ASP A 36 3.25 -5.22 -12.22
N ALA A 37 3.45 -3.90 -12.11
CA ALA A 37 4.72 -3.28 -11.81
C ALA A 37 5.22 -3.60 -10.39
N ILE A 38 4.32 -3.72 -9.42
CA ILE A 38 4.64 -4.20 -8.06
C ILE A 38 5.10 -5.66 -8.08
N LEU A 39 4.47 -6.51 -8.89
CA LEU A 39 4.82 -7.93 -9.01
C LEU A 39 6.11 -8.16 -9.80
N THR A 40 6.54 -7.19 -10.60
CA THR A 40 7.72 -7.27 -11.48
C THR A 40 8.58 -5.98 -11.43
N PRO A 41 9.12 -5.63 -10.24
CA PRO A 41 9.83 -4.37 -10.05
C PRO A 41 11.12 -4.31 -10.88
N GLY A 42 11.52 -3.10 -11.28
CA GLY A 42 12.76 -2.84 -12.00
C GLY A 42 12.74 -3.17 -13.50
N THR A 43 11.61 -3.64 -14.03
CA THR A 43 11.43 -3.80 -15.48
C THR A 43 11.20 -2.45 -16.16
N PRO A 44 11.51 -2.30 -17.47
CA PRO A 44 11.19 -1.07 -18.20
C PRO A 44 9.70 -0.68 -18.13
N ALA A 45 8.80 -1.68 -18.17
CA ALA A 45 7.37 -1.46 -18.04
C ALA A 45 6.98 -0.97 -16.63
N ALA A 46 7.58 -1.53 -15.57
CA ALA A 46 7.38 -1.06 -14.20
C ALA A 46 7.85 0.39 -14.03
N ASN A 47 9.02 0.73 -14.55
CA ASN A 47 9.57 2.08 -14.48
C ASN A 47 8.71 3.10 -15.25
N ALA A 48 8.20 2.71 -16.43
CA ALA A 48 7.28 3.55 -17.19
C ALA A 48 5.97 3.79 -16.43
N THR A 49 5.42 2.74 -15.82
CA THR A 49 4.20 2.85 -14.98
C THR A 49 4.43 3.75 -13.77
N GLN A 50 5.62 3.68 -13.14
CA GLN A 50 5.99 4.60 -12.06
C GLN A 50 6.05 6.04 -12.54
N ALA A 51 6.64 6.30 -13.72
CA ALA A 51 6.70 7.65 -14.29
C ALA A 51 5.31 8.20 -14.63
N ASP A 52 4.44 7.37 -15.22
CA ASP A 52 3.05 7.74 -15.53
C ASP A 52 2.28 8.13 -14.27
N LEU A 53 2.36 7.30 -13.21
CA LEU A 53 1.70 7.62 -11.94
C LEU A 53 2.34 8.84 -11.27
N ARG A 54 3.67 8.99 -11.35
CA ARG A 54 4.39 10.12 -10.76
C ARG A 54 3.91 11.45 -11.35
N ALA A 55 3.73 11.52 -12.66
CA ALA A 55 3.20 12.71 -13.32
C ALA A 55 1.81 13.11 -12.79
N ILE A 56 0.93 12.12 -12.56
CA ILE A 56 -0.41 12.36 -12.00
C ILE A 56 -0.32 12.83 -10.55
N THR A 57 0.49 12.16 -9.72
CA THR A 57 0.66 12.53 -8.31
C THR A 57 1.31 13.89 -8.15
N ASP A 58 2.27 14.26 -9.00
CA ASP A 58 2.94 15.55 -8.96
C ASP A 58 1.99 16.71 -9.33
N ALA A 59 1.09 16.49 -10.30
CA ALA A 59 0.04 17.45 -10.64
C ALA A 59 -0.91 17.66 -9.45
N CYS A 60 -1.44 16.58 -8.87
CA CYS A 60 -2.30 16.64 -7.69
C CYS A 60 -1.61 17.25 -6.46
N ALA A 61 -0.31 16.98 -6.27
CA ALA A 61 0.46 17.49 -5.14
C ALA A 61 0.78 18.99 -5.28
N ALA A 62 0.91 19.49 -6.52
CA ALA A 62 1.06 20.92 -6.77
C ALA A 62 -0.18 21.69 -6.34
N ASP A 63 -1.38 21.18 -6.64
CA ASP A 63 -2.65 21.80 -6.23
C ASP A 63 -2.83 21.81 -4.70
N GLN A 64 -2.19 20.88 -4.00
CA GLN A 64 -2.22 20.74 -2.54
C GLN A 64 -1.05 21.45 -1.84
N LEU A 65 -0.16 22.11 -2.57
CA LEU A 65 1.02 22.81 -2.06
C LEU A 65 1.95 21.90 -1.20
N LEU A 66 2.11 20.63 -1.60
CA LEU A 66 2.97 19.69 -0.89
C LEU A 66 4.46 20.02 -1.09
N ASN A 67 5.24 19.91 -0.02
CA ASN A 67 6.70 19.97 -0.09
C ASN A 67 7.29 18.67 -0.68
N ASP A 68 8.57 18.67 -1.02
CA ASP A 68 9.22 17.53 -1.70
C ASP A 68 9.08 16.20 -0.95
N LYS A 69 9.29 16.20 0.37
CA LYS A 69 9.09 15.00 1.21
C LYS A 69 7.65 14.51 1.12
N GLN A 70 6.67 15.41 1.20
CA GLN A 70 5.26 15.08 1.13
C GLN A 70 4.84 14.62 -0.27
N ARG A 71 5.50 15.11 -1.34
CA ARG A 71 5.27 14.62 -2.72
C ARG A 71 5.69 13.17 -2.87
N ASP A 72 6.87 12.81 -2.35
CA ASP A 72 7.34 11.43 -2.38
C ASP A 72 6.45 10.51 -1.52
N ALA A 73 6.04 10.98 -0.34
CA ALA A 73 5.10 10.25 0.51
C ALA A 73 3.73 10.06 -0.18
N TYR A 74 3.23 11.08 -0.89
CA TYR A 74 1.98 11.01 -1.64
C TYR A 74 2.07 10.04 -2.83
N PHE A 75 3.21 10.00 -3.52
CA PHE A 75 3.46 9.00 -4.55
C PHE A 75 3.46 7.59 -3.95
N SER A 76 4.22 7.34 -2.89
CA SER A 76 4.27 6.04 -2.21
C SER A 76 2.89 5.58 -1.72
N TYR A 77 2.13 6.49 -1.11
CA TYR A 77 0.74 6.25 -0.71
C TYR A 77 -0.11 5.80 -1.90
N THR A 78 -0.08 6.57 -3.00
CA THR A 78 -0.94 6.32 -4.16
C THR A 78 -0.56 5.01 -4.86
N TRP A 79 0.74 4.77 -5.04
CA TRP A 79 1.28 3.54 -5.61
C TRP A 79 0.84 2.32 -4.79
N GLY A 80 1.01 2.38 -3.47
CA GLY A 80 0.59 1.34 -2.55
C GLY A 80 -0.92 1.13 -2.56
N ARG A 81 -1.71 2.21 -2.51
CA ARG A 81 -3.17 2.17 -2.46
C ARG A 81 -3.77 1.54 -3.72
N MET A 82 -3.37 2.01 -4.91
CA MET A 82 -3.83 1.46 -6.19
C MET A 82 -3.39 0.01 -6.37
N GLY A 83 -2.13 -0.29 -6.06
CA GLY A 83 -1.59 -1.64 -6.13
C GLY A 83 -2.34 -2.60 -5.20
N ARG A 84 -2.59 -2.19 -3.96
CA ARG A 84 -3.31 -2.99 -2.96
C ARG A 84 -4.73 -3.33 -3.42
N ASP A 85 -5.47 -2.36 -3.94
CA ASP A 85 -6.84 -2.58 -4.46
C ASP A 85 -6.88 -3.57 -5.62
N ALA A 86 -6.01 -3.36 -6.61
CA ALA A 86 -5.96 -4.23 -7.77
C ALA A 86 -5.50 -5.66 -7.41
N LEU A 87 -4.51 -5.79 -6.52
CA LEU A 87 -4.02 -7.09 -6.04
C LEU A 87 -5.05 -7.79 -5.13
N ASP A 88 -5.84 -7.05 -4.35
CA ASP A 88 -6.93 -7.59 -3.55
C ASP A 88 -7.98 -8.28 -4.44
N GLY A 89 -8.40 -7.63 -5.53
CA GLY A 89 -9.30 -8.23 -6.51
C GLY A 89 -8.75 -9.52 -7.13
N ARG A 90 -7.44 -9.54 -7.47
CA ARG A 90 -6.77 -10.73 -8.02
C ARG A 90 -6.66 -11.86 -7.00
N MET A 91 -6.37 -11.55 -5.74
CA MET A 91 -6.34 -12.52 -4.64
C MET A 91 -7.74 -13.10 -4.35
N ALA A 92 -8.76 -12.25 -4.35
CA ALA A 92 -10.15 -12.66 -4.15
C ALA A 92 -10.60 -13.65 -5.25
N ALA A 93 -10.18 -13.44 -6.51
CA ALA A 93 -10.43 -14.38 -7.60
C ALA A 93 -9.78 -15.77 -7.39
N LEU A 94 -8.73 -15.85 -6.57
CA LEU A 94 -8.13 -17.12 -6.13
C LEU A 94 -8.70 -17.63 -4.81
N GLY A 95 -9.72 -16.97 -4.24
CA GLY A 95 -10.30 -17.27 -2.94
C GLY A 95 -9.33 -16.99 -1.78
N ILE A 96 -8.45 -16.00 -1.90
CA ILE A 96 -7.57 -15.54 -0.81
C ILE A 96 -8.13 -14.21 -0.30
N ALA A 97 -8.58 -14.16 0.96
CA ALA A 97 -9.07 -12.92 1.57
C ALA A 97 -7.90 -12.10 2.11
N SER A 98 -7.68 -10.90 1.59
CA SER A 98 -6.64 -9.98 2.08
C SER A 98 -6.80 -9.59 3.55
N ALA A 99 -8.04 -9.47 4.03
CA ALA A 99 -8.34 -9.18 5.44
C ALA A 99 -7.77 -10.24 6.40
N LEU A 100 -7.51 -11.46 5.93
CA LEU A 100 -6.80 -12.48 6.71
C LEU A 100 -5.33 -12.11 6.90
N ILE A 101 -4.70 -11.55 5.86
CA ILE A 101 -3.29 -11.13 5.85
C ILE A 101 -3.12 -9.89 6.72
N ASP A 102 -4.00 -8.87 6.57
CA ASP A 102 -4.02 -7.68 7.44
C ASP A 102 -4.01 -8.09 8.93
N ARG A 103 -4.90 -9.01 9.32
CA ARG A 103 -4.99 -9.50 10.71
C ARG A 103 -3.80 -10.36 11.13
N ALA A 104 -3.30 -11.21 10.23
CA ALA A 104 -2.21 -12.12 10.54
C ALA A 104 -0.91 -11.36 10.80
N LEU A 105 -0.65 -10.34 9.98
CA LEU A 105 0.57 -9.55 10.05
C LEU A 105 0.42 -8.31 10.92
N ASP A 106 -0.79 -7.99 11.37
CA ASP A 106 -1.09 -6.79 12.15
C ASP A 106 -0.69 -5.51 11.39
N ILE A 107 -1.23 -5.36 10.16
CA ILE A 107 -0.95 -4.25 9.25
C ILE A 107 -2.13 -3.28 9.23
N GLY A 108 -1.87 -1.97 9.30
CA GLY A 108 -2.89 -0.92 9.17
C GLY A 108 -2.85 0.18 10.21
N PRO A 109 -3.79 1.15 10.16
CA PRO A 109 -3.81 2.29 11.07
C PRO A 109 -4.05 1.81 12.51
N GLY A 110 -3.09 2.07 13.39
CA GLY A 110 -3.13 1.64 14.79
C GLY A 110 -2.62 0.22 15.05
N ASN A 111 -2.16 -0.51 14.03
CA ASN A 111 -1.58 -1.83 14.18
C ASN A 111 -0.05 -1.76 14.35
N THR A 112 0.54 -2.81 14.95
CA THR A 112 1.91 -2.80 15.51
C THR A 112 3.00 -2.98 14.44
N ASN A 113 2.68 -3.60 13.31
CA ASN A 113 3.65 -3.93 12.27
C ASN A 113 3.32 -3.22 10.97
N ASN A 114 4.18 -2.29 10.56
CA ASN A 114 4.28 -1.97 9.14
C ASN A 114 5.35 -2.89 8.54
N PRO A 115 5.00 -3.89 7.70
CA PRO A 115 6.02 -4.74 7.12
C PRO A 115 6.98 -3.85 6.35
N ALA A 116 8.26 -3.95 6.70
CA ALA A 116 9.32 -3.16 6.09
C ALA A 116 9.37 -3.37 4.58
N ASP A 117 10.21 -2.59 3.89
CA ASP A 117 10.51 -2.61 2.44
C ASP A 117 10.74 -4.01 1.82
N LYS A 118 10.86 -5.06 2.66
CA LYS A 118 11.04 -6.46 2.28
C LYS A 118 10.12 -7.37 3.09
N VAL A 119 9.28 -8.13 2.39
CA VAL A 119 8.55 -9.27 2.95
C VAL A 119 9.55 -10.36 3.34
N THR A 120 9.52 -10.79 4.60
CA THR A 120 10.44 -11.80 5.14
C THR A 120 9.86 -13.21 5.06
N PRO A 121 10.69 -14.27 5.13
CA PRO A 121 10.19 -15.63 5.31
C PRO A 121 9.35 -15.81 6.59
N GLY A 122 9.61 -14.99 7.62
CA GLY A 122 8.82 -14.97 8.86
C GLY A 122 7.39 -14.51 8.63
N ASP A 123 7.21 -13.44 7.84
CA ASP A 123 5.89 -12.92 7.47
C ASP A 123 5.11 -13.96 6.66
N LEU A 124 5.75 -14.59 5.68
CA LEU A 124 5.12 -15.64 4.87
C LEU A 124 4.73 -16.87 5.70
N ARG A 125 5.51 -17.21 6.74
CA ARG A 125 5.14 -18.27 7.68
C ARG A 125 3.90 -17.89 8.49
N ILE A 126 3.81 -16.66 9.01
CA ILE A 126 2.64 -16.16 9.75
C ILE A 126 1.38 -16.20 8.85
N VAL A 127 1.51 -15.76 7.60
CA VAL A 127 0.40 -15.84 6.63
C VAL A 127 0.03 -17.29 6.33
N SER A 128 1.00 -18.19 6.19
CA SER A 128 0.75 -19.63 5.99
C SER A 128 -0.07 -20.23 7.13
N GLU A 129 0.29 -19.93 8.38
CA GLU A 129 -0.45 -20.39 9.56
C GLU A 129 -1.87 -19.82 9.61
N ALA A 130 -2.06 -18.57 9.21
CA ALA A 130 -3.37 -17.94 9.16
C ALA A 130 -4.27 -18.55 8.07
N LEU A 131 -3.71 -18.82 6.89
CA LEU A 131 -4.40 -19.48 5.78
C LEU A 131 -4.87 -20.88 6.17
N ASP A 132 -4.01 -21.66 6.82
CA ASP A 132 -4.34 -23.01 7.30
C ASP A 132 -5.50 -22.98 8.30
N LYS A 133 -5.45 -22.07 9.29
CA LYS A 133 -6.53 -21.86 10.28
C LYS A 133 -7.85 -21.43 9.63
N ALA A 134 -7.80 -20.78 8.48
CA ALA A 134 -8.98 -20.39 7.72
C ALA A 134 -9.49 -21.48 6.75
N GLY A 135 -8.95 -22.70 6.83
CA GLY A 135 -9.36 -23.81 5.97
C GLY A 135 -8.79 -23.73 4.55
N LYS A 136 -7.77 -22.90 4.33
CA LYS A 136 -7.04 -22.83 3.06
C LYS A 136 -5.59 -23.25 3.28
N PRO A 137 -5.27 -24.55 3.23
CA PRO A 137 -3.94 -25.03 3.57
C PRO A 137 -2.88 -24.39 2.64
N PRO A 138 -1.71 -23.98 3.15
CA PRO A 138 -0.64 -23.36 2.36
C PRO A 138 -0.24 -24.15 1.10
N ALA A 139 -0.29 -25.48 1.18
CA ALA A 139 -0.01 -26.39 0.06
C ALA A 139 -1.01 -26.27 -1.11
N SER A 140 -2.21 -25.72 -0.87
CA SER A 140 -3.21 -25.45 -1.91
C SER A 140 -3.01 -24.11 -2.63
N VAL A 141 -2.14 -23.24 -2.11
CA VAL A 141 -1.84 -21.94 -2.70
C VAL A 141 -0.78 -22.09 -3.78
N THR A 142 -1.12 -21.68 -5.00
CA THR A 142 -0.20 -21.75 -6.15
C THR A 142 0.96 -20.76 -5.99
N SER A 143 2.01 -20.93 -6.80
CA SER A 143 3.11 -19.96 -6.88
C SER A 143 2.62 -18.55 -7.21
N GLN A 144 1.65 -18.43 -8.12
CA GLN A 144 0.97 -17.17 -8.43
C GLN A 144 0.25 -16.60 -7.20
N GLY A 145 -0.47 -17.43 -6.44
CA GLY A 145 -1.12 -16.99 -5.21
C GLY A 145 -0.14 -16.40 -4.19
N TRP A 146 1.02 -17.05 -4.00
CA TRP A 146 2.09 -16.54 -3.15
C TRP A 146 2.73 -15.25 -3.67
N GLN A 147 2.87 -15.12 -4.99
CA GLN A 147 3.35 -13.88 -5.60
C GLN A 147 2.38 -12.72 -5.34
N LEU A 148 1.08 -12.96 -5.48
CA LEU A 148 0.04 -11.96 -5.20
C LEU A 148 0.01 -11.56 -3.72
N ILE A 149 0.09 -12.53 -2.81
CA ILE A 149 0.19 -12.27 -1.36
C ILE A 149 1.39 -11.36 -1.07
N THR A 150 2.56 -11.70 -1.62
CA THR A 150 3.80 -10.94 -1.40
C THR A 150 3.67 -9.51 -1.94
N GLY A 151 3.19 -9.36 -3.18
CA GLY A 151 2.97 -8.04 -3.78
C GLY A 151 1.95 -7.21 -3.02
N TRP A 152 0.89 -7.84 -2.51
CA TRP A 152 -0.14 -7.16 -1.74
C TRP A 152 0.39 -6.66 -0.40
N ILE A 153 1.25 -7.43 0.29
CA ILE A 153 1.93 -6.99 1.52
C ILE A 153 2.79 -5.75 1.24
N VAL A 154 3.60 -5.79 0.16
CA VAL A 154 4.43 -4.64 -0.26
C VAL A 154 3.58 -3.41 -0.57
N ALA A 155 2.49 -3.57 -1.33
CA ALA A 155 1.59 -2.47 -1.66
C ALA A 155 0.96 -1.86 -0.40
N THR A 156 0.58 -2.70 0.55
CA THR A 156 -0.02 -2.28 1.82
C THR A 156 0.99 -1.52 2.69
N ALA A 157 2.25 -1.97 2.75
CA ALA A 157 3.33 -1.26 3.44
C ALA A 157 3.54 0.15 2.88
N LEU A 158 3.70 0.25 1.55
CA LEU A 158 3.88 1.53 0.84
C LEU A 158 2.71 2.49 1.07
N MET A 159 1.48 1.97 1.09
CA MET A 159 0.29 2.77 1.40
C MET A 159 0.40 3.38 2.80
N PHE A 160 0.69 2.59 3.82
CA PHE A 160 0.70 3.08 5.21
C PHE A 160 1.94 3.90 5.56
N ASP A 161 3.11 3.57 5.02
CA ASP A 161 4.31 4.41 5.19
C ASP A 161 4.11 5.78 4.52
N GLY A 162 3.58 5.79 3.29
CA GLY A 162 3.22 7.02 2.60
C GLY A 162 2.18 7.84 3.37
N GLN A 163 1.15 7.18 3.91
CA GLN A 163 0.14 7.86 4.72
C GLN A 163 0.73 8.49 5.99
N ARG A 164 1.57 7.73 6.72
CA ARG A 164 2.22 8.22 7.95
C ARG A 164 3.10 9.43 7.69
N ASP A 165 3.82 9.46 6.56
CA ASP A 165 4.75 10.52 6.23
C ASP A 165 4.07 11.77 5.61
N LEU A 166 2.77 11.69 5.35
CA LEU A 166 1.93 12.81 4.93
C LEU A 166 1.34 13.59 6.11
N ASP A 167 1.07 12.92 7.23
CA ASP A 167 0.59 13.51 8.48
C ASP A 167 1.70 14.28 9.23
#